data_AF-A0A965T7B0-F1
#
_entry.id   AF-A0A965T7B0-F1
#
_cell.length_a   1.000
_cell.length_b   1.000
_cell.length_c   1.000
_cell.angle_alpha   90.00
_cell.angle_beta   90.00
_cell.angle_gamma   90.00
#
_symmetry.space_group_name_H-M   'P 1'
#
loop_
_entity.id
_entity.type
_entity.pdbx_description
1 polymer ?
#
loop_
_entity_poly.entity_id
_entity_poly.type
_entity_poly.pdbx_seq_one_letter_code
_entity_poly.pdbx_strand_id
1 'polypeptide(L)'
;MSKLKEPYNLSPRVKWLRDYYFKGVERKWNNEALAFTTGTEYDDIYDELTFYIVPEVHNFFNPFVKGILVSATRIDMPENFFKKSIPERKQYFNQKAIVDYVPQEILPGDLIAGGHFNIFTSRCLTAKEAKEYKKALRGKGGFRERLFEIKDRGIGNCGPTSGHLIPDYATVIREGFKAKQEYFQALYEKLTEEEKAGKKGGNLRAMIGSCSTPKLLADKYSAECARLAALEKDAKRKKELQKMSEINKKVPWLPAEDFYEAVQSLWMTHMLVMSDENYPGPGVSFGRLDQYLYPYYMASIAKGEDKEFLKDIIKC
;
A
#
# COMPACT_ATOMS: atom_id res chain seq x y z
N MET A 1 -8.51 -14.34 -38.32
CA MET A 1 -7.92 -13.94 -37.02
C MET A 1 -7.85 -15.18 -36.15
N SER A 2 -6.68 -15.53 -35.62
CA SER A 2 -6.60 -16.59 -34.60
C SER A 2 -7.43 -16.17 -33.39
N LYS A 3 -8.18 -17.11 -32.82
CA LYS A 3 -8.97 -16.84 -31.62
C LYS A 3 -8.00 -16.41 -30.50
N LEU A 4 -8.27 -15.27 -29.86
CA LEU A 4 -7.50 -14.82 -28.69
C LEU A 4 -7.48 -15.97 -27.66
N LYS A 5 -6.29 -16.25 -27.11
CA LYS A 5 -6.13 -17.32 -26.11
C LYS A 5 -6.88 -16.92 -24.85
N GLU A 6 -7.92 -17.68 -24.51
CA GLU A 6 -8.71 -17.46 -23.30
C GLU A 6 -8.17 -18.30 -22.13
N PRO A 7 -8.23 -17.78 -20.89
CA PRO A 7 -7.92 -18.58 -19.73
C PRO A 7 -8.92 -19.71 -19.57
N TYR A 8 -8.42 -20.91 -19.30
CA TYR A 8 -9.19 -22.13 -19.07
C TYR A 8 -9.02 -22.63 -17.63
N ASN A 9 -9.86 -23.55 -17.18
CA ASN A 9 -9.83 -24.14 -15.83
C ASN A 9 -9.89 -23.09 -14.69
N LEU A 10 -10.70 -22.06 -14.88
CA LEU A 10 -11.04 -21.12 -13.81
C LEU A 10 -12.19 -21.70 -12.98
N SER A 11 -12.05 -21.63 -11.66
CA SER A 11 -13.20 -21.86 -10.79
C SER A 11 -14.27 -20.78 -11.05
N PRO A 12 -15.54 -21.03 -10.70
CA PRO A 12 -16.60 -20.03 -10.83
C PRO A 12 -16.25 -18.70 -10.13
N ARG A 13 -15.56 -18.77 -8.98
CA ARG A 13 -15.06 -17.62 -8.22
C ARG A 13 -14.07 -16.79 -9.04
N VAL A 14 -12.99 -17.42 -9.50
CA VAL A 14 -11.91 -16.73 -10.23
C VAL A 14 -12.42 -16.16 -11.55
N LYS A 15 -13.31 -16.90 -12.24
CA LYS A 15 -13.98 -16.39 -13.44
C LYS A 15 -14.78 -15.12 -13.12
N TRP A 16 -15.57 -15.12 -12.05
CA TRP A 16 -16.34 -13.96 -11.63
C TRP A 16 -15.45 -12.76 -11.27
N LEU A 17 -14.39 -12.96 -10.47
CA LEU A 17 -13.45 -11.89 -10.09
C LEU A 17 -12.76 -11.27 -11.31
N ARG A 18 -12.30 -12.11 -12.24
CA ARG A 18 -11.73 -11.68 -13.52
C ARG A 18 -12.73 -10.88 -14.35
N ASP A 19 -13.93 -11.42 -14.55
CA ASP A 19 -14.96 -10.76 -15.36
C ASP A 19 -15.40 -9.44 -14.70
N TYR A 20 -15.47 -9.39 -13.36
CA TYR A 20 -15.70 -8.17 -12.61
C TYR A 20 -14.58 -7.14 -12.85
N TYR A 21 -13.30 -7.53 -12.78
CA TYR A 21 -12.16 -6.65 -13.06
C TYR A 21 -12.28 -5.99 -14.45
N PHE A 22 -12.63 -6.77 -15.48
CA PHE A 22 -12.76 -6.28 -16.85
C PHE A 22 -14.02 -5.43 -17.14
N LYS A 23 -14.93 -5.26 -16.18
CA LYS A 23 -16.02 -4.27 -16.30
C LYS A 23 -15.54 -2.82 -16.28
N GLY A 24 -14.28 -2.57 -15.90
CA GLY A 24 -13.70 -1.23 -15.93
C GLY A 24 -14.44 -0.26 -15.03
N VAL A 25 -15.03 0.79 -15.64
CA VAL A 25 -15.77 1.86 -14.96
C VAL A 25 -17.19 1.48 -14.55
N GLU A 26 -17.73 0.35 -15.04
CA GLU A 26 -19.05 -0.16 -14.63
C GLU A 26 -19.00 -0.90 -13.29
N ARG A 27 -17.81 -1.09 -12.73
CA ARG A 27 -17.66 -1.63 -11.38
C ARG A 27 -18.24 -0.65 -10.37
N LYS A 28 -18.98 -1.17 -9.38
CA LYS A 28 -19.46 -0.37 -8.24
C LYS A 28 -18.30 0.29 -7.48
N TRP A 29 -17.16 -0.38 -7.51
CA TRP A 29 -15.93 0.02 -6.86
C TRP A 29 -14.73 -0.45 -7.70
N ASN A 30 -13.74 0.42 -7.86
CA ASN A 30 -12.48 0.22 -8.58
C ASN A 30 -11.34 0.84 -7.76
N ASN A 31 -10.11 0.33 -7.82
CA ASN A 31 -8.96 0.86 -7.05
C ASN A 31 -8.47 2.25 -7.52
N GLU A 32 -9.38 3.21 -7.57
CA GLU A 32 -9.18 4.62 -7.83
C GLU A 32 -8.28 5.24 -6.74
N ALA A 33 -7.49 6.23 -7.16
CA ALA A 33 -6.59 6.89 -6.25
C ALA A 33 -7.38 7.84 -5.33
N LEU A 34 -7.27 7.61 -4.01
CA LEU A 34 -7.88 8.46 -2.99
C LEU A 34 -6.87 9.51 -2.53
N ALA A 35 -7.25 10.79 -2.57
CA ALA A 35 -6.37 11.89 -2.23
C ALA A 35 -6.64 12.44 -0.81
N PHE A 36 -5.58 12.71 -0.06
CA PHE A 36 -5.65 13.17 1.33
C PHE A 36 -4.70 14.34 1.60
N THR A 37 -5.23 15.41 2.23
CA THR A 37 -4.49 16.65 2.54
C THR A 37 -4.53 16.97 4.04
N THR A 38 -3.50 17.68 4.52
CA THR A 38 -3.53 18.32 5.84
C THR A 38 -4.47 19.53 5.90
N GLY A 39 -4.93 20.03 4.75
CA GLY A 39 -5.75 21.23 4.64
C GLY A 39 -4.97 22.54 4.80
N THR A 40 -3.64 22.47 4.90
CA THR A 40 -2.80 23.68 4.95
C THR A 40 -2.75 24.36 3.57
N GLU A 41 -2.74 25.69 3.53
CA GLU A 41 -2.74 26.46 2.28
C GLU A 41 -1.53 26.18 1.37
N TYR A 42 -0.44 25.71 1.96
CA TYR A 42 0.83 25.43 1.30
C TYR A 42 1.02 23.94 1.03
N ASP A 43 0.02 23.09 1.25
CA ASP A 43 0.12 21.65 1.03
C ASP A 43 0.45 21.35 -0.44
N ASP A 44 0.99 20.16 -0.66
CA ASP A 44 1.33 19.61 -1.97
C ASP A 44 1.22 18.09 -1.84
N ILE A 45 0.42 17.46 -2.68
CA ILE A 45 0.11 16.03 -2.54
C ILE A 45 0.51 15.22 -3.78
N TYR A 46 0.83 15.90 -4.89
CA TYR A 46 1.31 15.25 -6.09
C TYR A 46 2.84 15.39 -6.16
N ASP A 47 3.55 14.29 -5.93
CA ASP A 47 5.01 14.26 -6.05
C ASP A 47 5.42 14.12 -7.51
N GLU A 48 5.61 15.23 -8.20
CA GLU A 48 6.00 15.20 -9.62
C GLU A 48 7.30 14.48 -9.88
N LEU A 49 8.25 14.48 -8.92
CA LEU A 49 9.58 13.90 -9.13
C LEU A 49 9.47 12.41 -9.50
N THR A 50 8.52 11.69 -8.91
CA THR A 50 8.30 10.26 -9.18
C THR A 50 7.73 10.00 -10.57
N PHE A 51 7.16 11.01 -11.22
CA PHE A 51 6.54 10.94 -12.55
C PHE A 51 7.41 11.54 -13.65
N TYR A 52 8.61 12.01 -13.34
CA TYR A 52 9.50 12.59 -14.36
C TYR A 52 9.94 11.55 -15.41
N ILE A 53 9.94 10.27 -15.03
CA ILE A 53 10.19 9.13 -15.92
C ILE A 53 9.05 8.84 -16.93
N VAL A 54 7.90 9.51 -16.79
CA VAL A 54 6.67 9.31 -17.59
C VAL A 54 6.40 10.54 -18.47
N PRO A 55 7.00 10.65 -19.67
CA PRO A 55 6.79 11.78 -20.58
C PRO A 55 5.34 12.12 -20.87
N GLU A 56 4.47 11.10 -20.89
CA GLU A 56 3.06 11.20 -21.21
C GLU A 56 2.29 12.11 -20.24
N VAL A 57 2.77 12.24 -19.00
CA VAL A 57 2.12 13.07 -17.98
C VAL A 57 2.68 14.49 -17.86
N HIS A 58 3.79 14.82 -18.52
CA HIS A 58 4.49 16.09 -18.32
C HIS A 58 3.60 17.31 -18.62
N ASN A 59 2.79 17.23 -19.68
CA ASN A 59 1.84 18.29 -20.05
C ASN A 59 0.70 18.46 -19.03
N PHE A 60 0.50 17.48 -18.15
CA PHE A 60 -0.57 17.43 -17.16
C PHE A 60 -0.10 17.75 -15.73
N PHE A 61 1.18 18.02 -15.50
CA PHE A 61 1.69 18.31 -14.14
C PHE A 61 0.92 19.43 -13.43
N ASN A 62 0.69 20.56 -14.09
CA ASN A 62 -0.08 21.66 -13.47
C ASN A 62 -1.53 21.27 -13.15
N PRO A 63 -2.29 20.66 -14.09
CA PRO A 63 -3.59 20.07 -13.79
C PRO A 63 -3.57 19.05 -12.65
N PHE A 64 -2.61 18.14 -12.59
CA PHE A 64 -2.55 17.10 -11.55
C PHE A 64 -2.28 17.68 -10.17
N VAL A 65 -1.29 18.57 -10.03
CA VAL A 65 -0.97 19.22 -8.75
C VAL A 65 -2.19 19.93 -8.16
N LYS A 66 -2.92 20.68 -8.99
CA LYS A 66 -4.09 21.43 -8.52
C LYS A 66 -5.32 20.55 -8.38
N GLY A 67 -5.59 19.71 -9.37
CA GLY A 67 -6.79 18.88 -9.45
C GLY A 67 -6.86 17.84 -8.34
N ILE A 68 -5.75 17.11 -8.11
CA ILE A 68 -5.69 16.11 -7.05
C ILE A 68 -5.90 16.80 -5.69
N LEU A 69 -5.28 17.96 -5.45
CA LEU A 69 -5.45 18.71 -4.20
C LEU A 69 -6.90 19.17 -3.98
N VAL A 70 -7.60 19.61 -5.03
CA VAL A 70 -9.02 20.00 -4.94
C VAL A 70 -9.92 18.80 -4.63
N SER A 71 -9.59 17.61 -5.13
CA SER A 71 -10.32 16.38 -4.80
C SER A 71 -9.96 15.77 -3.43
N ALA A 72 -8.95 16.32 -2.75
CA ALA A 72 -8.40 15.68 -1.56
C ALA A 72 -9.30 15.84 -0.34
N THR A 73 -9.48 14.75 0.40
CA THR A 73 -10.14 14.75 1.69
C THR A 73 -9.19 15.27 2.76
N ARG A 74 -9.65 16.23 3.56
CA ARG A 74 -8.86 16.78 4.68
C ARG A 74 -8.81 15.77 5.83
N ILE A 75 -7.61 15.56 6.36
CA ILE A 75 -7.39 14.81 7.60
C ILE A 75 -6.86 15.77 8.67
N ASP A 76 -7.60 15.94 9.76
CA ASP A 76 -7.18 16.80 10.86
C ASP A 76 -6.01 16.20 11.64
N MET A 77 -4.98 17.03 11.82
CA MET A 77 -3.73 16.68 12.48
C MET A 77 -3.71 17.19 13.93
N PRO A 78 -3.08 16.45 14.86
CA PRO A 78 -2.92 16.93 16.25
C PRO A 78 -2.05 18.19 16.31
N GLU A 79 -2.25 19.03 17.32
CA GLU A 79 -1.57 20.34 17.46
C GLU A 79 -0.03 20.25 17.39
N ASN A 80 0.56 19.16 17.90
CA ASN A 80 2.00 18.94 17.91
C ASN A 80 2.53 18.24 16.64
N PHE A 81 1.70 18.00 15.63
CA PHE A 81 2.08 17.26 14.42
C PHE A 81 3.29 17.87 13.72
N PHE A 82 3.28 19.18 13.48
CA PHE A 82 4.37 19.89 12.80
C PHE A 82 5.63 20.09 13.65
N LYS A 83 5.62 19.71 14.93
CA LYS A 83 6.83 19.67 15.78
C LYS A 83 7.65 18.39 15.58
N LYS A 84 7.08 17.36 14.94
CA LYS A 84 7.74 16.08 14.67
C LYS A 84 8.65 16.16 13.45
N SER A 85 9.56 15.20 13.31
CA SER A 85 10.36 15.06 12.09
C SER A 85 9.48 14.73 10.87
N ILE A 86 9.94 15.03 9.64
CA ILE A 86 9.20 14.70 8.41
C ILE A 86 8.84 13.20 8.33
N PRO A 87 9.73 12.24 8.63
CA PRO A 87 9.41 10.82 8.62
C PRO A 87 8.26 10.46 9.57
N GLU A 88 8.26 11.00 10.79
CA GLU A 88 7.19 10.76 11.76
C GLU A 88 5.86 11.35 11.28
N ARG A 89 5.90 12.52 10.65
CA ARG A 89 4.70 13.15 10.08
C ARG A 89 4.13 12.33 8.92
N LYS A 90 4.97 11.88 8.00
CA LYS A 90 4.56 11.04 6.86
C LYS A 90 4.02 9.69 7.32
N GLN A 91 4.69 9.03 8.24
CA GLN A 91 4.21 7.77 8.81
C GLN A 91 2.82 7.95 9.45
N TYR A 92 2.66 8.95 10.32
CA TYR A 92 1.38 9.18 11.00
C TYR A 92 0.26 9.49 10.01
N PHE A 93 0.52 10.37 9.03
CA PHE A 93 -0.47 10.77 8.04
C PHE A 93 -0.87 9.62 7.12
N ASN A 94 0.11 8.87 6.59
CA ASN A 94 -0.14 7.71 5.73
C ASN A 94 -0.92 6.63 6.50
N GLN A 95 -0.55 6.33 7.75
CA GLN A 95 -1.28 5.39 8.60
C GLN A 95 -2.74 5.84 8.79
N LYS A 96 -2.97 7.11 9.14
CA LYS A 96 -4.33 7.63 9.35
C LYS A 96 -5.15 7.57 8.07
N ALA A 97 -4.58 7.97 6.93
CA ALA A 97 -5.24 7.88 5.63
C ALA A 97 -5.68 6.43 5.31
N ILE A 98 -4.74 5.47 5.35
CA ILE A 98 -5.01 4.08 4.94
C ILE A 98 -5.87 3.30 5.94
N VAL A 99 -5.78 3.59 7.24
CA VAL A 99 -6.49 2.84 8.29
C VAL A 99 -7.87 3.43 8.59
N ASP A 100 -8.02 4.76 8.54
CA ASP A 100 -9.24 5.43 9.04
C ASP A 100 -10.11 6.06 7.95
N TYR A 101 -9.55 6.39 6.78
CA TYR A 101 -10.28 7.12 5.72
C TYR A 101 -10.51 6.30 4.46
N VAL A 102 -9.56 5.43 4.14
CA VAL A 102 -9.69 4.47 3.05
C VAL A 102 -10.75 3.42 3.42
N PRO A 103 -11.74 3.13 2.55
CA PRO A 103 -12.73 2.09 2.80
C PRO A 103 -12.12 0.69 2.85
N GLN A 104 -12.52 -0.12 3.83
CA GLN A 104 -12.24 -1.56 3.81
C GLN A 104 -13.40 -2.28 3.13
N GLU A 105 -13.16 -2.75 1.90
CA GLU A 105 -14.15 -3.50 1.12
C GLU A 105 -13.60 -4.87 0.71
N ILE A 106 -14.47 -5.88 0.70
CA ILE A 106 -14.18 -7.24 0.25
C ILE A 106 -14.99 -7.51 -1.02
N LEU A 107 -14.34 -7.93 -2.10
CA LEU A 107 -15.04 -8.29 -3.32
C LEU A 107 -15.93 -9.53 -3.09
N PRO A 108 -17.11 -9.62 -3.75
CA PRO A 108 -17.96 -10.79 -3.67
C PRO A 108 -17.21 -12.07 -4.03
N GLY A 109 -17.21 -13.03 -3.10
CA GLY A 109 -16.50 -14.29 -3.28
C GLY A 109 -14.98 -14.17 -3.24
N ASP A 110 -14.37 -13.05 -2.88
CA ASP A 110 -12.90 -13.00 -2.72
C ASP A 110 -12.44 -13.86 -1.53
N LEU A 111 -11.26 -14.45 -1.62
CA LEU A 111 -10.60 -15.14 -0.51
C LEU A 111 -9.53 -14.25 0.14
N ILE A 112 -9.07 -13.20 -0.52
CA ILE A 112 -8.06 -12.30 0.02
C ILE A 112 -8.72 -10.99 0.42
N ALA A 113 -8.41 -10.51 1.63
CA ALA A 113 -8.83 -9.21 2.10
C ALA A 113 -7.81 -8.15 1.71
N GLY A 114 -8.28 -7.02 1.19
CA GLY A 114 -7.41 -5.91 0.83
C GLY A 114 -7.77 -5.29 -0.52
N GLY A 115 -8.31 -4.07 -0.47
CA GLY A 115 -8.54 -3.17 -1.60
C GLY A 115 -8.28 -1.71 -1.19
N HIS A 116 -8.56 -0.75 -2.08
CA HIS A 116 -8.46 0.70 -1.82
C HIS A 116 -7.09 1.21 -1.35
N PHE A 117 -5.99 0.67 -1.89
CA PHE A 117 -4.65 1.04 -1.42
C PHE A 117 -3.95 2.09 -2.28
N ASN A 118 -4.55 2.51 -3.40
CA ASN A 118 -4.02 3.59 -4.20
C ASN A 118 -4.35 4.92 -3.53
N ILE A 119 -3.34 5.60 -2.97
CA ILE A 119 -3.52 6.88 -2.29
C ILE A 119 -2.54 7.94 -2.79
N PHE A 120 -2.98 9.20 -2.73
CA PHE A 120 -2.12 10.38 -2.79
C PHE A 120 -2.20 11.09 -1.45
N THR A 121 -1.08 11.20 -0.74
CA THR A 121 -1.05 11.83 0.57
C THR A 121 -0.19 13.09 0.61
N SER A 122 -0.55 14.00 1.51
CA SER A 122 0.25 15.17 1.85
C SER A 122 1.73 14.84 2.03
N ARG A 123 2.59 15.74 1.54
CA ARG A 123 4.02 15.73 1.89
C ARG A 123 4.28 16.06 3.37
N CYS A 124 3.25 16.50 4.09
CA CYS A 124 3.28 16.82 5.52
C CYS A 124 4.35 17.86 5.89
N LEU A 125 4.64 18.79 4.99
CA LEU A 125 5.65 19.82 5.18
C LEU A 125 5.09 21.00 5.98
N THR A 126 5.94 21.66 6.75
CA THR A 126 5.66 22.99 7.30
C THR A 126 5.68 24.04 6.19
N ALA A 127 5.17 25.25 6.46
CA ALA A 127 5.21 26.35 5.50
C ALA A 127 6.62 26.63 4.95
N LYS A 128 7.64 26.59 5.84
CA LYS A 128 9.05 26.81 5.47
C LYS A 128 9.56 25.68 4.55
N GLU A 129 9.39 24.42 4.96
CA GLU A 129 9.81 23.25 4.19
C GLU A 129 9.09 23.18 2.84
N ALA A 130 7.79 23.49 2.80
CA ALA A 130 7.00 23.53 1.56
C ALA A 130 7.50 24.61 0.60
N LYS A 131 7.84 25.81 1.10
CA LYS A 131 8.42 26.89 0.30
C LYS A 131 9.77 26.49 -0.29
N GLU A 132 10.64 25.89 0.51
CA GLU A 132 11.96 25.41 0.07
C GLU A 132 11.82 24.31 -0.98
N TYR A 133 10.94 23.33 -0.74
CA TYR A 133 10.66 22.25 -1.68
C TYR A 133 10.08 22.77 -3.01
N LYS A 134 9.05 23.62 -2.96
CA LYS A 134 8.43 24.20 -4.17
C LYS A 134 9.42 25.05 -4.97
N LYS A 135 10.32 25.78 -4.31
CA LYS A 135 11.41 26.53 -4.96
C LYS A 135 12.38 25.59 -5.68
N ALA A 136 12.80 24.50 -5.04
CA ALA A 136 13.70 23.52 -5.65
C ALA A 136 13.05 22.77 -6.83
N LEU A 137 11.76 22.44 -6.72
CA LEU A 137 11.02 21.69 -7.74
C LEU A 137 10.63 22.56 -8.94
N ARG A 138 9.89 23.66 -8.68
CA ARG A 138 9.19 24.45 -9.69
C ARG A 138 9.69 25.90 -9.81
N GLY A 139 10.69 26.29 -9.01
CA GLY A 139 11.31 27.61 -9.14
C GLY A 139 12.25 27.71 -10.35
N LYS A 140 12.72 28.94 -10.64
CA LYS A 140 13.71 29.19 -11.70
C LYS A 140 14.99 28.38 -11.46
N GLY A 141 15.44 27.64 -12.47
CA GLY A 141 16.56 26.70 -12.42
C GLY A 141 16.28 25.41 -11.63
N GLY A 142 15.03 25.20 -11.22
CA GLY A 142 14.57 24.05 -10.45
C GLY A 142 14.48 22.76 -11.29
N PHE A 143 14.13 21.66 -10.62
CA PHE A 143 14.11 20.33 -11.24
C PHE A 143 13.20 20.24 -12.46
N ARG A 144 12.04 20.91 -12.45
CA ARG A 144 11.09 20.85 -13.57
C ARG A 144 11.65 21.51 -14.83
N GLU A 145 12.32 22.65 -14.70
CA GLU A 145 12.94 23.35 -15.84
C GLU A 145 14.03 22.49 -16.48
N ARG A 146 14.88 21.86 -15.65
CA ARG A 146 15.93 20.93 -16.10
C ARG A 146 15.36 19.69 -16.78
N LEU A 147 14.26 19.13 -16.25
CA LEU A 147 13.56 18.03 -16.89
C LEU A 147 13.13 18.40 -18.30
N PHE A 148 12.47 19.55 -18.46
CA PHE A 148 12.00 20.01 -19.78
C PHE A 148 13.16 20.28 -20.74
N GLU A 149 14.29 20.83 -20.27
CA GLU A 149 15.50 20.98 -21.08
C GLU A 149 15.99 19.64 -21.65
N ILE A 150 16.02 18.59 -20.81
CA ILE A 150 16.46 17.24 -21.21
C ILE A 150 15.43 16.58 -22.15
N LYS A 151 14.15 16.67 -21.81
CA LYS A 151 13.03 16.13 -22.59
C LYS A 151 12.94 16.78 -23.98
N ASP A 152 13.12 18.10 -24.07
CA ASP A 152 13.07 18.82 -25.36
C ASP A 152 14.30 18.53 -26.25
N ARG A 153 15.35 17.90 -25.70
CA ARG A 153 16.46 17.30 -26.45
C ARG A 153 16.21 15.85 -26.88
N GLY A 154 15.01 15.32 -26.65
CA GLY A 154 14.60 13.97 -27.02
C GLY A 154 14.87 12.89 -25.97
N ILE A 155 15.26 13.26 -24.74
CA ILE A 155 15.52 12.31 -23.66
C ILE A 155 14.34 12.33 -22.68
N GLY A 156 13.36 11.44 -22.90
CA GLY A 156 12.07 11.50 -22.19
C GLY A 156 12.05 10.87 -20.79
N ASN A 157 12.69 9.71 -20.61
CA ASN A 157 12.63 8.98 -19.34
C ASN A 157 13.82 9.39 -18.44
N CYS A 158 13.62 10.41 -17.61
CA CYS A 158 14.66 10.96 -16.74
C CYS A 158 14.09 11.34 -15.37
N GLY A 159 14.51 10.67 -14.31
CA GLY A 159 14.15 11.05 -12.95
C GLY A 159 14.25 9.89 -11.96
N PRO A 160 14.21 10.18 -10.66
CA PRO A 160 14.01 9.15 -9.66
C PRO A 160 12.59 8.58 -9.80
N THR A 161 12.44 7.25 -9.78
CA THR A 161 11.13 6.60 -9.73
C THR A 161 11.02 5.80 -8.44
N SER A 162 9.84 5.88 -7.80
CA SER A 162 9.46 4.90 -6.79
C SER A 162 9.18 3.55 -7.47
N GLY A 163 9.05 2.49 -6.68
CA GLY A 163 8.92 1.13 -7.19
C GLY A 163 10.26 0.50 -7.55
N HIS A 164 10.21 -0.42 -8.51
CA HIS A 164 11.38 -1.18 -9.00
C HIS A 164 12.15 -1.89 -7.88
N LEU A 165 11.40 -2.43 -6.93
CA LEU A 165 11.93 -3.11 -5.77
C LEU A 165 11.16 -4.40 -5.50
N ILE A 166 11.83 -5.33 -4.84
CA ILE A 166 11.23 -6.55 -4.28
C ILE A 166 11.31 -6.39 -2.76
N PRO A 167 10.19 -6.07 -2.08
CA PRO A 167 10.14 -6.10 -0.63
C PRO A 167 10.57 -7.47 -0.10
N ASP A 168 11.13 -7.51 1.11
CA ASP A 168 11.48 -8.77 1.77
C ASP A 168 10.22 -9.45 2.34
N TYR A 169 9.31 -9.87 1.46
CA TYR A 169 8.07 -10.57 1.83
C TYR A 169 8.37 -11.84 2.62
N ALA A 170 9.42 -12.57 2.24
CA ALA A 170 9.79 -13.83 2.88
C ALA A 170 10.02 -13.65 4.38
N THR A 171 10.71 -12.58 4.77
CA THR A 171 10.93 -12.27 6.18
C THR A 171 9.66 -11.82 6.89
N VAL A 172 8.80 -11.00 6.24
CA VAL A 172 7.52 -10.59 6.84
C VAL A 172 6.59 -11.78 7.06
N ILE A 173 6.48 -12.69 6.08
CA ILE A 173 5.66 -13.89 6.19
C ILE A 173 6.18 -14.82 7.30
N ARG A 174 7.51 -14.94 7.43
CA ARG A 174 8.16 -15.81 8.42
C ARG A 174 8.15 -15.26 9.85
N GLU A 175 8.32 -13.95 10.02
CA GLU A 175 8.57 -13.34 11.33
C GLU A 175 7.42 -12.44 11.81
N GLY A 176 6.61 -11.93 10.88
CA GLY A 176 5.60 -10.91 11.14
C GLY A 176 6.19 -9.51 11.37
N PHE A 177 5.35 -8.49 11.24
CA PHE A 177 5.73 -7.10 11.54
C PHE A 177 6.04 -6.87 13.02
N LYS A 178 5.51 -7.70 13.93
CA LYS A 178 5.84 -7.64 15.36
C LYS A 178 7.34 -7.75 15.60
N ALA A 179 7.99 -8.74 14.98
CA ALA A 179 9.43 -8.95 15.14
C ALA A 179 10.25 -7.76 14.59
N LYS A 180 9.80 -7.15 13.48
CA LYS A 180 10.44 -5.94 12.94
C LYS A 180 10.25 -4.72 13.83
N GLN A 181 9.07 -4.55 14.42
CA GLN A 181 8.85 -3.50 15.40
C GLN A 181 9.76 -3.66 16.61
N GLU A 182 9.85 -4.86 17.18
CA GLU A 182 10.73 -5.18 18.31
C GLU A 182 12.21 -4.92 17.97
N TYR A 183 12.63 -5.26 16.75
CA TYR A 183 13.97 -4.94 16.26
C TYR A 183 14.27 -3.44 16.25
N PHE A 184 13.39 -2.62 15.66
CA PHE A 184 13.59 -1.17 15.62
C PHE A 184 13.49 -0.51 17.00
N GLN A 185 12.62 -1.05 17.86
CA GLN A 185 12.52 -0.62 19.25
C GLN A 185 13.82 -0.88 20.02
N ALA A 186 14.41 -2.06 19.88
CA ALA A 186 15.70 -2.38 20.50
C ALA A 186 16.86 -1.52 19.95
N LEU A 187 16.80 -1.09 18.69
CA LEU A 187 17.75 -0.11 18.15
C LEU A 187 17.55 1.29 18.74
N TYR A 188 16.31 1.70 18.95
CA TYR A 188 15.96 3.01 19.52
C TYR A 188 16.40 3.11 20.99
N GLU A 189 16.25 2.03 21.76
CA GLU A 189 16.62 1.99 23.17
C GLU A 189 18.12 2.12 23.42
N LYS A 190 18.94 1.74 22.44
CA LYS A 190 20.41 1.88 22.50
C LYS A 190 20.91 3.30 22.22
N LEU A 191 20.03 4.21 21.81
CA LEU A 191 20.40 5.59 21.50
C LEU A 191 20.61 6.41 22.78
N THR A 192 21.53 7.37 22.71
CA THR A 192 21.62 8.42 23.74
C THR A 192 20.39 9.35 23.67
N GLU A 193 20.10 10.11 24.72
CA GLU A 193 18.98 11.06 24.72
C GLU A 193 19.10 12.12 23.62
N GLU A 194 20.33 12.55 23.32
CA GLU A 194 20.61 13.45 22.19
C GLU A 194 20.27 12.80 20.83
N GLU A 195 20.68 11.56 20.62
CA GLU A 195 20.36 10.82 19.39
C GLU A 195 18.86 10.56 19.24
N LYS A 196 18.16 10.28 20.36
CA LYS A 196 16.69 10.13 20.39
C LYS A 196 15.99 11.43 20.00
N ALA A 197 16.47 12.58 20.47
CA ALA A 197 15.93 13.88 20.10
C ALA A 197 16.24 14.27 18.64
N GLY A 198 17.35 13.76 18.09
CA GLY A 198 17.80 14.05 16.74
C GLY A 198 17.14 13.24 15.62
N LYS A 199 17.74 13.35 14.43
CA LYS A 199 17.27 12.69 13.18
C LYS A 199 17.20 11.17 13.30
N LYS A 200 18.17 10.55 13.98
CA LYS A 200 18.26 9.09 14.15
C LYS A 200 17.07 8.56 14.95
N GLY A 201 16.75 9.20 16.08
CA GLY A 201 15.57 8.88 16.86
C GLY A 201 14.26 9.11 16.11
N GLY A 202 14.14 10.22 15.38
CA GLY A 202 12.97 10.50 14.52
C GLY A 202 12.72 9.41 13.47
N ASN A 203 13.77 8.97 12.77
CA ASN A 203 13.68 7.88 11.79
C ASN A 203 13.22 6.56 12.43
N LEU A 204 13.80 6.17 13.57
CA LEU A 204 13.43 4.92 14.24
C LEU A 204 11.99 4.96 14.77
N ARG A 205 11.54 6.09 15.33
CA ARG A 205 10.13 6.26 15.74
C ARG A 205 9.17 6.12 14.56
N ALA A 206 9.52 6.69 13.40
CA ALA A 206 8.75 6.51 12.17
C ALA A 206 8.74 5.03 11.74
N MET A 207 9.89 4.34 11.72
CA MET A 207 9.95 2.92 11.36
C MET A 207 9.11 2.03 12.31
N ILE A 208 9.18 2.27 13.62
CA ILE A 208 8.37 1.60 14.64
C ILE A 208 6.88 1.81 14.36
N GLY A 209 6.48 3.05 14.07
CA GLY A 209 5.11 3.40 13.71
C GLY A 209 4.65 2.71 12.42
N SER A 210 5.48 2.69 11.38
CA SER A 210 5.19 2.01 10.12
C SER A 210 5.00 0.51 10.29
N CYS A 211 5.70 -0.15 11.22
CA CYS A 211 5.47 -1.56 11.55
C CYS A 211 4.10 -1.81 12.23
N SER A 212 3.48 -0.81 12.85
CA SER A 212 2.13 -0.94 13.43
C SER A 212 1.02 -0.86 12.38
N THR A 213 1.22 -0.11 11.29
CA THR A 213 0.20 0.13 10.25
C THR A 213 -0.39 -1.17 9.69
N PRO A 214 0.40 -2.20 9.31
CA PRO A 214 -0.14 -3.45 8.81
C PRO A 214 -1.07 -4.17 9.79
N LYS A 215 -0.76 -4.14 11.09
CA LYS A 215 -1.63 -4.70 12.11
C LYS A 215 -2.96 -3.96 12.17
N LEU A 216 -2.90 -2.63 12.24
CA LEU A 216 -4.10 -1.81 12.36
C LEU A 216 -5.03 -1.96 11.16
N LEU A 217 -4.48 -2.01 9.95
CA LEU A 217 -5.27 -2.23 8.74
C LEU A 217 -5.85 -3.65 8.69
N ALA A 218 -5.06 -4.66 9.04
CA ALA A 218 -5.53 -6.04 9.09
C ALA A 218 -6.65 -6.23 10.14
N ASP A 219 -6.57 -5.55 11.29
CA ASP A 219 -7.64 -5.54 12.30
C ASP A 219 -8.95 -4.93 11.73
N LYS A 220 -8.87 -3.89 10.88
CA LYS A 220 -10.06 -3.33 10.18
C LYS A 220 -10.65 -4.33 9.19
N TYR A 221 -9.82 -4.99 8.39
CA TYR A 221 -10.29 -6.04 7.48
C TYR A 221 -10.85 -7.26 8.22
N SER A 222 -10.26 -7.61 9.38
CA SER A 222 -10.79 -8.67 10.25
C SER A 222 -12.20 -8.34 10.73
N ALA A 223 -12.41 -7.09 11.18
CA ALA A 223 -13.72 -6.62 11.62
C ALA A 223 -14.74 -6.58 10.47
N GLU A 224 -14.33 -6.14 9.27
CA GLU A 224 -15.22 -6.12 8.10
C GLU A 224 -15.61 -7.53 7.65
N CYS A 225 -14.67 -8.47 7.63
CA CYS A 225 -14.96 -9.88 7.34
C CYS A 225 -15.94 -10.47 8.36
N ALA A 226 -15.78 -10.16 9.65
CA ALA A 226 -16.70 -10.60 10.70
C ALA A 226 -18.10 -9.99 10.53
N ARG A 227 -18.19 -8.70 10.19
CA ARG A 227 -19.46 -8.02 9.91
C ARG A 227 -20.18 -8.65 8.72
N LEU A 228 -19.46 -8.88 7.62
CA LEU A 228 -20.01 -9.54 6.42
C LEU A 228 -20.45 -10.97 6.73
N ALA A 229 -19.68 -11.73 7.51
CA ALA A 229 -20.04 -13.10 7.92
C ALA A 229 -21.34 -13.15 8.75
N ALA A 230 -21.61 -12.12 9.56
CA ALA A 230 -22.84 -12.03 10.34
C ALA A 230 -24.09 -11.79 9.46
N LEU A 231 -23.91 -11.09 8.33
CA LEU A 231 -24.98 -10.78 7.37
C LEU A 231 -25.15 -11.84 6.28
N GLU A 232 -24.16 -12.71 6.11
CA GLU A 232 -24.13 -13.73 5.07
C GLU A 232 -25.12 -14.87 5.35
N LYS A 233 -25.89 -15.22 4.31
CA LYS A 233 -26.90 -16.29 4.34
C LYS A 233 -26.33 -17.60 3.82
N ASP A 234 -25.43 -17.56 2.84
CA ASP A 234 -24.78 -18.75 2.34
C ASP A 234 -23.78 -19.30 3.36
N ALA A 235 -24.01 -20.54 3.82
CA ALA A 235 -23.22 -21.14 4.89
C ALA A 235 -21.75 -21.33 4.51
N LYS A 236 -21.46 -21.55 3.23
CA LYS A 236 -20.08 -21.73 2.74
C LYS A 236 -19.36 -20.38 2.75
N ARG A 237 -19.95 -19.34 2.17
CA ARG A 237 -19.37 -18.00 2.14
C ARG A 237 -19.19 -17.43 3.54
N LYS A 238 -20.14 -17.70 4.45
CA LYS A 238 -20.03 -17.32 5.86
C LYS A 238 -18.78 -17.91 6.51
N LYS A 239 -18.51 -19.20 6.30
CA LYS A 239 -17.29 -19.86 6.82
C LYS A 239 -16.02 -19.26 6.22
N GLU A 240 -16.02 -18.94 4.93
CA GLU A 240 -14.88 -18.28 4.28
C GLU A 240 -14.59 -16.91 4.91
N LEU A 241 -15.61 -16.08 5.11
CA LEU A 241 -15.47 -14.76 5.74
C LEU A 241 -15.02 -14.87 7.20
N GLN A 242 -15.51 -15.86 7.95
CA GLN A 242 -15.03 -16.14 9.31
C GLN A 242 -13.53 -16.49 9.31
N LYS A 243 -13.10 -17.37 8.41
CA LYS A 243 -11.68 -17.73 8.25
C LYS A 243 -10.84 -16.52 7.83
N MET A 244 -11.31 -15.69 6.89
CA MET A 244 -10.62 -14.44 6.53
C MET A 244 -10.48 -13.49 7.73
N SER A 245 -11.52 -13.40 8.56
CA SER A 245 -11.47 -12.59 9.79
C SER A 245 -10.40 -13.08 10.76
N GLU A 246 -10.32 -14.39 10.99
CA GLU A 246 -9.30 -15.03 11.83
C GLU A 246 -7.88 -14.81 11.28
N ILE A 247 -7.68 -14.99 9.97
CA ILE A 247 -6.40 -14.78 9.31
C ILE A 247 -5.95 -13.32 9.48
N ASN A 248 -6.79 -12.34 9.15
CA ASN A 248 -6.45 -10.92 9.24
C ASN A 248 -6.22 -10.44 10.68
N LYS A 249 -6.77 -11.14 11.68
CA LYS A 249 -6.47 -10.87 13.09
C LYS A 249 -5.04 -11.29 13.47
N LYS A 250 -4.43 -12.19 12.71
CA LYS A 250 -3.09 -12.75 12.95
C LYS A 250 -2.03 -12.15 12.04
N VAL A 251 -2.19 -12.24 10.72
CA VAL A 251 -1.19 -11.80 9.73
C VAL A 251 -1.54 -10.43 9.16
N PRO A 252 -0.55 -9.58 8.81
CA PRO A 252 0.90 -9.83 8.81
C PRO A 252 1.59 -9.47 10.13
N TRP A 253 0.84 -9.27 11.23
CA TRP A 253 1.43 -8.92 12.52
C TRP A 253 2.30 -10.04 13.09
N LEU A 254 1.78 -11.26 13.07
CA LEU A 254 2.44 -12.49 13.48
C LEU A 254 2.86 -13.32 12.25
N PRO A 255 3.76 -14.31 12.42
CA PRO A 255 4.13 -15.27 11.38
C PRO A 255 2.91 -15.99 10.79
N ALA A 256 2.98 -16.31 9.50
CA ALA A 256 2.06 -17.25 8.86
C ALA A 256 2.39 -18.70 9.25
N GLU A 257 1.39 -19.59 9.27
CA GLU A 257 1.52 -21.02 9.61
C GLU A 257 0.92 -21.95 8.54
N ASP A 258 0.21 -21.39 7.57
CA ASP A 258 -0.38 -22.09 6.43
C ASP A 258 -0.30 -21.22 5.17
N PHE A 259 -0.65 -21.81 4.02
CA PHE A 259 -0.55 -21.13 2.73
C PHE A 259 -1.48 -19.92 2.63
N TYR A 260 -2.66 -20.00 3.24
CA TYR A 260 -3.67 -18.95 3.17
C TYR A 260 -3.20 -17.70 3.93
N GLU A 261 -2.72 -17.89 5.16
CA GLU A 261 -2.09 -16.84 5.94
C GLU A 261 -0.88 -16.22 5.23
N ALA A 262 -0.06 -17.04 4.56
CA ALA A 262 1.11 -16.55 3.85
C ALA A 262 0.74 -15.64 2.66
N VAL A 263 -0.27 -16.02 1.87
CA VAL A 263 -0.76 -15.21 0.75
C VAL A 263 -1.43 -13.92 1.25
N GLN A 264 -2.25 -13.99 2.30
CA GLN A 264 -2.86 -12.79 2.90
C GLN A 264 -1.81 -11.83 3.47
N SER A 265 -0.77 -12.36 4.14
CA SER A 265 0.36 -11.58 4.66
C SER A 265 1.13 -10.88 3.54
N LEU A 266 1.41 -11.62 2.46
CA LEU A 266 2.04 -11.08 1.24
C LEU A 266 1.22 -9.95 0.64
N TRP A 267 -0.09 -10.15 0.45
CA TRP A 267 -0.95 -9.17 -0.19
C TRP A 267 -1.07 -7.88 0.63
N MET A 268 -1.31 -8.00 1.95
CA MET A 268 -1.37 -6.84 2.85
C MET A 268 -0.06 -6.04 2.83
N THR A 269 1.08 -6.74 2.85
CA THR A 269 2.40 -6.11 2.77
C THR A 269 2.58 -5.39 1.44
N HIS A 270 2.22 -6.03 0.33
CA HIS A 270 2.34 -5.46 -1.02
C HIS A 270 1.51 -4.20 -1.18
N MET A 271 0.23 -4.23 -0.78
CA MET A 271 -0.65 -3.07 -0.81
C MET A 271 -0.10 -1.89 -0.02
N LEU A 272 0.44 -2.14 1.18
CA LEU A 272 0.97 -1.08 2.04
C LEU A 272 2.26 -0.47 1.49
N VAL A 273 3.12 -1.26 0.86
CA VAL A 273 4.28 -0.73 0.12
C VAL A 273 3.80 0.17 -1.03
N MET A 274 2.84 -0.29 -1.83
CA MET A 274 2.27 0.52 -2.92
C MET A 274 1.60 1.81 -2.40
N SER A 275 0.89 1.72 -1.27
CA SER A 275 0.27 2.88 -0.61
C SER A 275 1.32 3.91 -0.18
N ASP A 276 2.43 3.45 0.40
CA ASP A 276 3.49 4.33 0.90
C ASP A 276 4.26 5.00 -0.23
N GLU A 277 4.49 4.30 -1.35
CA GLU A 277 5.12 4.86 -2.55
C GLU A 277 4.34 6.03 -3.15
N ASN A 278 3.02 6.13 -2.89
CA ASN A 278 2.13 7.17 -3.44
C ASN A 278 2.27 7.30 -4.98
N TYR A 279 2.56 6.17 -5.64
CA TYR A 279 2.90 6.11 -7.04
C TYR A 279 2.13 4.93 -7.67
N PRO A 280 1.21 5.17 -8.62
CA PRO A 280 0.44 4.12 -9.26
C PRO A 280 1.23 3.37 -10.34
N GLY A 281 2.52 3.67 -10.52
CA GLY A 281 3.32 3.10 -11.61
C GLY A 281 3.89 1.70 -11.31
N PRO A 282 4.35 1.01 -12.36
CA PRO A 282 4.83 -0.36 -12.27
C PRO A 282 6.19 -0.44 -11.57
N GLY A 283 6.42 -1.54 -10.85
CA GLY A 283 7.77 -1.93 -10.41
C GLY A 283 7.87 -2.63 -9.07
N VAL A 284 6.82 -2.65 -8.25
CA VAL A 284 6.79 -3.48 -7.03
C VAL A 284 6.50 -4.92 -7.46
N SER A 285 7.50 -5.79 -7.33
CA SER A 285 7.40 -7.18 -7.80
C SER A 285 7.33 -8.15 -6.62
N PHE A 286 6.62 -9.27 -6.79
CA PHE A 286 6.56 -10.33 -5.76
C PHE A 286 7.86 -11.13 -5.62
N GLY A 287 8.76 -11.04 -6.61
CA GLY A 287 10.00 -11.82 -6.63
C GLY A 287 9.72 -13.33 -6.76
N ARG A 288 10.49 -14.15 -6.03
CA ARG A 288 10.43 -15.62 -6.11
C ARG A 288 9.32 -16.21 -5.24
N LEU A 289 8.07 -15.87 -5.58
CA LEU A 289 6.86 -16.28 -4.85
C LEU A 289 6.78 -17.80 -4.65
N ASP A 290 7.23 -18.56 -5.65
CA ASP A 290 7.36 -20.00 -5.59
C ASP A 290 8.27 -20.49 -4.48
N GLN A 291 9.35 -19.77 -4.13
CA GLN A 291 10.33 -20.24 -3.15
C GLN A 291 9.87 -19.98 -1.71
N TYR A 292 9.42 -18.77 -1.42
CA TYR A 292 9.09 -18.40 -0.04
C TYR A 292 7.66 -18.80 0.37
N LEU A 293 6.74 -19.05 -0.57
CA LEU A 293 5.42 -19.61 -0.24
C LEU A 293 5.40 -21.15 -0.19
N TYR A 294 6.36 -21.83 -0.82
CA TYR A 294 6.36 -23.30 -0.91
C TYR A 294 6.34 -24.03 0.44
N PRO A 295 7.09 -23.60 1.48
CA PRO A 295 7.00 -24.22 2.80
C PRO A 295 5.57 -24.19 3.38
N TYR A 296 4.85 -23.09 3.18
CA TYR A 296 3.48 -22.91 3.64
C TYR A 296 2.49 -23.72 2.82
N TYR A 297 2.69 -23.81 1.50
CA TYR A 297 1.93 -24.70 0.62
C TYR A 297 2.05 -26.16 1.07
N MET A 298 3.28 -26.63 1.31
CA MET A 298 3.52 -28.01 1.75
C MET A 298 2.92 -28.28 3.13
N ALA A 299 2.98 -27.32 4.06
CA ALA A 299 2.34 -27.42 5.36
C ALA A 299 0.81 -27.54 5.24
N SER A 300 0.17 -26.74 4.39
CA SER A 300 -1.27 -26.83 4.09
C SER A 300 -1.65 -28.19 3.49
N ILE A 301 -0.89 -28.68 2.51
CA ILE A 301 -1.13 -30.01 1.91
C ILE A 301 -1.00 -31.12 2.95
N ALA A 302 0.01 -31.07 3.83
CA ALA A 302 0.20 -32.05 4.90
C ALA A 302 -0.94 -32.04 5.93
N LYS A 303 -1.60 -30.88 6.15
CA LYS A 303 -2.81 -30.73 6.97
C LYS A 303 -4.09 -31.21 6.26
N GLY A 304 -4.00 -31.65 5.00
CA GLY A 304 -5.12 -32.14 4.22
C GLY A 304 -5.93 -31.05 3.52
N GLU A 305 -5.39 -29.85 3.36
CA GLU A 305 -6.07 -28.79 2.60
C GLU A 305 -6.18 -29.16 1.12
N ASP A 306 -7.34 -28.86 0.52
CA ASP A 306 -7.61 -29.19 -0.87
C ASP A 306 -6.74 -28.36 -1.83
N LYS A 307 -6.09 -29.06 -2.77
CA LYS A 307 -5.17 -28.43 -3.72
C LYS A 307 -5.88 -27.44 -4.64
N GLU A 308 -7.13 -27.71 -5.05
CA GLU A 308 -7.87 -26.78 -5.90
C GLU A 308 -8.30 -25.53 -5.11
N PHE A 309 -8.61 -25.67 -3.81
CA PHE A 309 -8.82 -24.52 -2.93
C PHE A 309 -7.56 -23.66 -2.75
N LEU A 310 -6.38 -24.27 -2.56
CA LEU A 310 -5.11 -23.53 -2.50
C LEU A 310 -4.80 -22.77 -3.80
N LYS A 311 -5.14 -23.35 -4.95
CA LYS A 311 -5.05 -22.66 -6.24
C LYS A 311 -6.03 -21.49 -6.34
N ASP A 312 -7.23 -21.60 -5.77
CA ASP A 312 -8.18 -20.50 -5.73
C ASP A 312 -7.64 -19.33 -4.89
N ILE A 313 -6.98 -19.60 -3.75
CA ILE A 313 -6.38 -18.56 -2.89
C ILE A 313 -5.36 -17.71 -3.67
N ILE A 314 -4.45 -18.33 -4.42
CA ILE A 314 -3.42 -17.59 -5.18
C ILE A 314 -3.96 -16.95 -6.48
N LYS A 315 -5.12 -17.40 -6.97
CA LYS A 315 -5.78 -16.83 -8.14
C LYS A 315 -6.68 -15.64 -7.80
N CYS A 316 -7.11 -15.52 -6.54
CA CYS A 316 -7.75 -14.33 -5.99
C CYS A 316 -6.68 -13.26 -5.80
#